data_AF-A0A9P0TDC1-F1
#
_entry.id   AF-A0A9P0TDC1-F1
#
_cell.length_a   1.000
_cell.length_b   1.000
_cell.length_c   1.000
_cell.angle_alpha   90.00
_cell.angle_beta   90.00
_cell.angle_gamma   90.00
#
_symmetry.space_group_name_H-M   'P 1'
#
loop_
_entity.id
_entity.type
_entity.pdbx_description
1 polymer ?
#
loop_
_entity_poly.entity_id
_entity_poly.type
_entity_poly.pdbx_seq_one_letter_code
_entity_poly.pdbx_strand_id
1 'polypeptide(L)'
;METTKHIFTYNEKKCLRDIVKKYYAIVENKDIHTEAVRQKNATWQQIGEEYNACPHVSFHATPKQLRRLWLNLKQRSKAKPQTLLLKKEPELNGTQNEDPLRVELLQKGINELQTFNYRDQQEECRKSEKHEIEMHILKERLREAKAKADLAELIYNQQFNTGTVTAEIEQSNYK
;
A
#
# COMPACT_ATOMS: atom_id res chain seq x y z
N MET A 1 -14.74 6.45 -22.10
CA MET A 1 -13.43 6.07 -21.54
C MET A 1 -13.52 6.26 -20.04
N GLU A 2 -13.60 5.16 -19.29
CA GLU A 2 -13.69 5.21 -17.84
C GLU A 2 -12.40 5.82 -17.28
N THR A 3 -12.50 7.01 -16.68
CA THR A 3 -11.38 7.67 -16.00
C THR A 3 -11.24 7.07 -14.60
N THR A 4 -10.93 5.78 -14.54
CA THR A 4 -10.59 5.14 -13.26
C THR A 4 -9.36 5.84 -12.70
N LYS A 5 -9.49 6.34 -11.47
CA LYS A 5 -8.40 7.04 -10.78
C LYS A 5 -7.22 6.09 -10.63
N HIS A 6 -6.10 6.41 -11.29
CA HIS A 6 -4.89 5.60 -11.17
C HIS A 6 -4.41 5.57 -9.72
N ILE A 7 -4.35 4.37 -9.14
CA ILE A 7 -3.82 4.14 -7.79
C ILE A 7 -2.35 3.78 -7.94
N PHE A 8 -1.47 4.70 -7.58
CA PHE A 8 -0.02 4.46 -7.62
C PHE A 8 0.38 3.36 -6.65
N THR A 9 1.10 2.36 -7.18
CA THR A 9 1.65 1.24 -6.42
C THR A 9 2.82 1.66 -5.53
N TYR A 10 3.25 0.77 -4.63
CA TYR A 10 4.44 1.02 -3.79
C TYR A 10 5.70 1.25 -4.64
N ASN A 11 5.93 0.40 -5.64
CA ASN A 11 7.12 0.47 -6.49
C ASN A 11 7.17 1.76 -7.31
N GLU A 12 6.01 2.19 -7.82
CA GLU A 12 5.85 3.48 -8.49
C GLU A 12 6.18 4.64 -7.55
N LYS A 13 5.57 4.67 -6.36
CA LYS A 13 5.90 5.68 -5.35
C LYS A 13 7.39 5.68 -5.00
N LYS A 14 8.01 4.49 -4.89
CA LYS A 14 9.44 4.32 -4.60
C LYS A 14 10.32 4.84 -5.73
N CYS A 15 10.04 4.51 -7.00
CA CYS A 15 10.77 5.07 -8.15
C CYS A 15 10.67 6.61 -8.13
N LEU A 16 9.48 7.19 -7.94
CA LEU A 16 9.34 8.65 -7.84
C LEU A 16 10.22 9.24 -6.72
N ARG A 17 10.26 8.61 -5.54
CA ARG A 17 11.12 9.10 -4.45
C ARG A 17 12.58 9.16 -4.86
N ASP A 18 13.09 8.07 -5.40
CA ASP A 18 14.52 7.91 -5.63
C ASP A 18 14.98 8.85 -6.74
N ILE A 19 14.10 9.14 -7.70
CA ILE A 19 14.29 10.21 -8.69
C ILE A 19 14.27 11.58 -8.00
N VAL A 20 13.25 11.90 -7.20
CA VAL A 20 13.14 13.22 -6.54
C VAL A 20 14.31 13.49 -5.59
N LYS A 21 14.88 12.46 -4.95
CA LYS A 21 16.09 12.59 -4.13
C LYS A 21 17.28 13.12 -4.92
N LYS A 22 17.47 12.70 -6.18
CA LYS A 22 18.56 13.19 -7.05
C LYS A 22 18.42 14.69 -7.31
N TYR A 23 17.19 15.17 -7.44
CA TYR A 23 16.86 16.57 -7.75
C TYR A 23 16.42 17.38 -6.52
N TYR A 24 16.62 16.86 -5.30
CA TYR A 24 16.06 17.42 -4.07
C TYR A 24 16.44 18.89 -3.85
N ALA A 25 17.70 19.24 -4.09
CA ALA A 25 18.23 20.59 -3.93
C ALA A 25 17.49 21.63 -4.80
N ILE A 26 17.04 21.24 -5.99
CA ILE A 26 16.34 22.13 -6.92
C ILE A 26 14.84 22.16 -6.60
N VAL A 27 14.26 21.01 -6.25
CA VAL A 27 12.82 20.89 -5.95
C VAL A 27 12.43 21.59 -4.65
N GLU A 28 13.24 21.50 -3.60
CA GLU A 28 13.00 22.16 -2.30
C GLU A 28 13.63 23.56 -2.20
N ASN A 29 14.24 24.06 -3.27
CA ASN A 29 14.68 25.45 -3.29
C ASN A 29 13.46 26.37 -3.03
N LYS A 30 13.56 27.30 -2.08
CA LYS A 30 12.50 28.24 -1.72
C LYS A 30 12.49 29.52 -2.56
N ASP A 31 13.46 29.68 -3.46
CA ASP A 31 13.57 30.85 -4.31
C ASP A 31 12.32 31.02 -5.20
N ILE A 32 11.82 32.24 -5.23
CA ILE A 32 10.60 32.66 -5.92
C ILE A 32 10.93 33.35 -7.25
N HIS A 33 12.22 33.59 -7.53
CA HIS A 33 12.67 34.21 -8.77
C HIS A 33 12.16 33.45 -9.99
N THR A 34 11.79 34.18 -11.05
CA THR A 34 11.23 33.61 -12.29
C THR A 34 12.11 32.50 -12.87
N GLU A 35 13.43 32.66 -12.78
CA GLU A 35 14.40 31.65 -13.23
C GLU A 35 14.35 30.38 -12.36
N ALA A 36 14.25 30.51 -11.04
CA ALA A 36 14.11 29.38 -10.13
C ALA A 36 12.79 28.62 -10.37
N VAL A 37 11.70 29.33 -10.68
CA VAL A 37 10.42 28.71 -11.07
C VAL A 37 10.55 27.96 -12.38
N ARG A 38 11.23 28.54 -13.39
CA ARG A 38 11.51 27.89 -14.67
C ARG A 38 12.34 26.61 -14.48
N GLN A 39 13.38 26.69 -13.66
CA GLN A 39 14.26 25.55 -13.36
C GLN A 39 13.51 24.42 -12.64
N LYS A 40 12.64 24.74 -11.68
CA LYS A 40 11.75 23.74 -11.05
C LYS A 40 10.81 23.11 -12.07
N ASN A 41 10.23 23.90 -12.97
CA ASN A 41 9.36 23.39 -14.03
C ASN A 41 10.10 22.43 -14.97
N ALA A 42 11.30 22.80 -15.42
CA ALA A 42 12.15 21.93 -16.23
C ALA A 42 12.54 20.64 -15.49
N THR A 43 12.94 20.76 -14.23
CA THR A 43 13.32 19.60 -13.38
C THR A 43 12.15 18.62 -13.23
N TRP A 44 10.93 19.12 -13.02
CA TRP A 44 9.75 18.26 -12.94
C TRP A 44 9.38 17.59 -14.27
N GLN A 45 9.75 18.17 -15.41
CA GLN A 45 9.62 17.49 -16.70
C GLN A 45 10.62 16.35 -16.81
N GLN A 46 11.89 16.58 -16.46
CA GLN A 46 12.90 15.53 -16.41
C GLN A 46 12.53 14.40 -15.45
N ILE A 47 12.02 14.72 -14.26
CA ILE A 47 11.49 13.73 -13.31
C ILE A 47 10.35 12.92 -13.94
N GLY A 48 9.49 13.57 -14.73
CA GLY A 48 8.41 12.89 -15.44
C GLY A 48 8.92 11.93 -16.50
N GLU A 49 9.93 12.33 -17.26
CA GLU A 49 10.59 11.48 -18.27
C GLU A 49 11.29 10.29 -17.63
N GLU A 50 12.11 10.52 -16.59
CA GLU A 50 12.82 9.45 -15.87
C GLU A 50 11.83 8.50 -15.17
N TYR A 51 10.75 9.02 -14.60
CA TYR A 51 9.71 8.21 -13.99
C TYR A 51 9.01 7.35 -15.05
N ASN A 52 8.64 7.93 -16.18
CA ASN A 52 7.98 7.20 -17.27
C ASN A 52 8.92 6.18 -17.95
N ALA A 53 10.23 6.32 -17.80
CA ALA A 53 11.23 5.37 -18.24
C ALA A 53 11.51 4.24 -17.22
N CYS A 54 11.02 4.35 -15.97
CA CYS A 54 11.15 3.28 -14.97
C CYS A 54 10.36 2.02 -15.45
N PRO A 55 10.98 0.83 -15.48
CA PRO A 55 10.31 -0.42 -15.87
C PRO A 55 9.14 -0.83 -14.97
N HIS A 56 9.00 -0.20 -13.81
CA HIS A 56 7.99 -0.50 -12.79
C HIS A 56 6.74 0.40 -12.89
N VAL A 57 6.72 1.32 -13.85
CA VAL A 57 5.61 2.25 -14.06
C VAL A 57 4.63 1.65 -15.06
N SER A 58 3.40 1.40 -14.61
CA SER A 58 2.34 0.85 -15.46
C SER A 58 1.54 1.95 -16.17
N PHE A 59 1.57 3.17 -15.62
CA PHE A 59 0.84 4.32 -16.16
C PHE A 59 1.75 5.53 -16.31
N HIS A 60 1.81 6.08 -17.52
CA HIS A 60 2.53 7.31 -17.80
C HIS A 60 1.93 8.48 -17.02
N ALA A 61 2.70 9.00 -16.07
CA ALA A 61 2.26 10.10 -15.23
C ALA A 61 2.70 11.43 -15.83
N THR A 62 1.81 12.42 -15.80
CA THR A 62 2.17 13.81 -16.15
C THR A 62 2.96 14.43 -14.99
N PRO A 63 3.87 15.39 -15.25
CA PRO A 63 4.59 16.10 -14.19
C PRO A 63 3.68 16.73 -13.12
N LYS A 64 2.48 17.18 -13.50
CA LYS A 64 1.45 17.68 -12.57
C LYS A 64 0.96 16.59 -11.59
N GLN A 65 0.75 15.37 -12.09
CA GLN A 65 0.34 14.22 -11.27
C GLN A 65 1.46 13.81 -10.31
N LEU A 66 2.72 13.81 -10.78
CA LEU A 66 3.89 13.50 -9.95
C LEU A 66 4.13 14.53 -8.86
N ARG A 67 3.97 15.82 -9.16
CA ARG A 67 3.99 16.90 -8.15
C ARG A 67 2.94 16.68 -7.08
N ARG A 68 1.71 16.38 -7.49
CA ARG A 68 0.61 16.11 -6.55
C ARG A 68 0.90 14.87 -5.71
N LEU A 69 1.43 13.81 -6.33
CA LEU A 69 1.83 12.59 -5.64
C LEU A 69 2.90 12.90 -4.59
N TRP A 70 3.97 13.60 -4.95
CA TRP A 70 5.03 14.03 -4.03
C TRP A 70 4.50 14.87 -2.86
N LEU A 71 3.61 15.84 -3.12
CA LEU A 71 2.98 16.63 -2.06
C LEU A 71 2.16 15.77 -1.10
N ASN A 72 1.33 14.86 -1.63
CA ASN A 72 0.54 13.94 -0.82
C ASN A 72 1.43 13.03 0.03
N LEU A 73 2.55 12.56 -0.54
CA LEU A 73 3.56 11.77 0.14
C LEU A 73 4.22 12.56 1.29
N LYS A 74 4.60 13.82 1.05
CA LYS A 74 5.17 14.74 2.06
C LYS A 74 4.18 15.12 3.16
N GLN A 75 2.88 15.23 2.85
CA GLN A 75 1.85 15.47 3.86
C GLN A 75 1.65 14.26 4.77
N ARG A 76 1.65 13.05 4.20
CA ARG A 76 1.52 11.79 4.95
C ARG A 76 2.72 11.52 5.86
N SER A 77 3.93 11.94 5.50
CA SER A 77 5.10 11.80 6.37
C SER A 77 5.03 12.71 7.60
N LYS A 78 4.53 13.94 7.44
CA LYS A 78 4.35 14.93 8.52
C LYS A 78 3.20 14.62 9.47
N ALA A 79 2.21 13.84 9.02
CA ALA A 79 1.24 13.25 9.93
C ALA A 79 2.00 12.34 10.89
N LYS A 80 2.25 12.83 12.12
CA LYS A 80 2.88 12.04 13.18
C LYS A 80 2.13 10.70 13.30
N PRO A 81 2.82 9.56 13.46
CA PRO A 81 2.13 8.38 13.94
C PRO A 81 1.45 8.77 15.26
N GLN A 82 0.13 8.63 15.33
CA GLN A 82 -0.67 8.88 16.52
C GLN A 82 -0.43 7.79 17.56
N THR A 83 0.84 7.45 17.84
CA THR A 83 1.16 6.39 18.79
C THR A 83 2.56 6.61 19.36
N LEU A 84 2.56 6.81 20.68
CA LEU A 84 3.67 6.74 21.63
C LEU A 84 4.57 7.99 21.70
N LEU A 85 4.05 8.96 22.45
CA LEU A 85 4.86 9.90 23.22
C LEU A 85 5.79 9.12 24.18
N LEU A 86 7.02 8.84 23.75
CA LEU A 86 8.13 8.83 24.69
C LEU A 86 8.80 10.21 24.57
N LYS A 87 8.52 11.08 25.55
CA LYS A 87 9.30 12.29 25.80
C LYS A 87 10.77 11.89 25.90
N LYS A 88 11.60 12.37 24.99
CA LYS A 88 13.05 12.42 25.22
C LYS A 88 13.45 13.89 25.09
N GLU A 89 14.04 14.39 26.18
CA GLU A 89 14.43 15.79 26.36
C GLU A 89 15.57 16.20 25.42
N PRO A 90 15.73 17.50 25.14
CA PRO A 90 16.76 17.99 24.22
C PRO A 90 18.09 18.20 24.99
N GLU A 91 19.10 17.40 24.64
CA GLU A 91 20.48 17.68 25.05
C GLU A 91 21.18 18.45 23.92
N LEU A 92 21.58 19.69 24.23
CA LEU A 92 22.50 20.52 23.44
C LEU A 92 23.91 19.93 23.52
N ASN A 93 24.63 19.88 22.40
CA ASN A 93 26.06 20.22 22.33
C ASN A 93 26.53 20.29 20.87
N GLY A 94 27.19 21.39 20.53
CA GLY A 94 27.67 21.67 19.17
C GLY A 94 29.14 21.31 18.97
N THR A 95 29.56 21.21 17.71
CA THR A 95 30.88 21.66 17.25
C THR A 95 30.82 21.93 15.75
N GLN A 96 31.53 22.98 15.33
CA GLN A 96 31.48 23.61 14.01
C GLN A 96 32.28 22.82 12.96
N ASN A 97 31.79 22.86 11.72
CA ASN A 97 32.47 22.91 10.41
C ASN A 97 31.66 22.11 9.38
N GLU A 98 31.35 22.75 8.24
CA GLU A 98 30.18 22.55 7.37
C GLU A 98 28.91 23.19 7.94
N ASP A 99 28.32 24.14 7.19
CA ASP A 99 27.10 24.91 7.55
C ASP A 99 26.07 24.01 8.27
N PRO A 100 26.01 24.06 9.62
CA PRO A 100 25.34 23.03 10.43
C PRO A 100 23.86 22.95 10.11
N LEU A 101 23.27 24.09 9.72
CA LEU A 101 21.88 24.20 9.34
C LEU A 101 21.59 23.39 8.07
N ARG A 102 22.51 23.36 7.10
CA ARG A 102 22.37 22.63 5.83
C ARG A 102 22.56 21.14 6.03
N VAL A 103 23.54 20.72 6.83
CA VAL A 103 23.76 19.30 7.16
C VAL A 103 22.60 18.77 8.01
N GLU A 104 22.11 19.53 8.99
CA GLU A 104 20.96 19.16 9.80
C GLU A 104 19.66 19.11 8.98
N LEU A 105 19.43 20.07 8.06
CA LEU A 105 18.30 20.03 7.12
C LEU A 105 18.36 18.82 6.19
N LEU A 106 19.55 18.48 5.68
CA LEU A 106 19.75 17.31 4.83
C LEU A 106 19.58 16.02 5.62
N GLN A 107 20.15 15.91 6.82
CA GLN A 107 20.01 14.74 7.70
C GLN A 107 18.57 14.55 8.18
N LYS A 108 17.87 15.64 8.49
CA LYS A 108 16.45 15.64 8.81
C LYS A 108 15.61 15.21 7.61
N GLY A 109 15.93 15.69 6.40
CA GLY A 109 15.34 15.23 5.15
C GLY A 109 15.57 13.74 4.89
N ILE A 110 16.78 13.24 5.15
CA ILE A 110 17.14 11.82 5.02
C ILE A 110 16.38 10.96 6.02
N ASN A 111 16.28 11.39 7.28
CA ASN A 111 15.53 10.69 8.33
C ASN A 111 14.01 10.69 8.04
N GLU A 112 13.47 11.80 7.51
CA GLU A 112 12.09 11.90 7.02
C GLU A 112 11.84 10.93 5.86
N LEU A 113 12.81 10.74 4.95
CA LEU A 113 12.73 9.79 3.84
C LEU A 113 12.87 8.32 4.29
N GLN A 114 13.64 8.04 5.33
CA GLN A 114 13.75 6.71 5.92
C GLN A 114 12.46 6.30 6.66
N THR A 115 11.91 7.20 7.48
CA THR A 115 10.59 6.97 8.13
C THR A 115 9.47 6.83 7.11
N PHE A 116 9.58 7.50 5.97
CA PHE A 116 8.70 7.37 4.83
C PHE A 116 8.74 5.99 4.17
N ASN A 117 9.93 5.40 3.97
CA ASN A 117 10.06 4.04 3.42
C ASN A 117 9.45 2.97 4.34
N TYR A 118 9.64 3.11 5.66
CA TYR A 118 9.16 2.12 6.63
C TYR A 118 7.63 2.09 6.74
N ARG A 119 6.97 3.25 6.69
CA ARG A 119 5.50 3.32 6.77
C ARG A 119 4.80 2.78 5.53
N ASP A 120 5.25 3.17 4.35
CA ASP A 120 4.69 2.65 3.10
C ASP A 120 4.87 1.13 3.00
N GLN A 121 6.04 0.61 3.43
CA GLN A 121 6.31 -0.83 3.47
C GLN A 121 5.42 -1.56 4.48
N GLN A 122 5.19 -0.99 5.67
CA GLN A 122 4.27 -1.57 6.65
C GLN A 122 2.83 -1.61 6.15
N GLU A 123 2.36 -0.58 5.44
CA GLU A 123 0.99 -0.57 4.90
C GLU A 123 0.78 -1.68 3.88
N GLU A 124 1.79 -1.95 3.04
CA GLU A 124 1.77 -3.05 2.07
C GLU A 124 1.84 -4.42 2.75
N CYS A 125 2.66 -4.54 3.80
CA CYS A 125 2.74 -5.75 4.63
C CYS A 125 1.37 -6.08 5.24
N ARG A 126 0.72 -5.10 5.87
CA ARG A 126 -0.61 -5.27 6.48
C ARG A 126 -1.70 -5.63 5.48
N LYS A 127 -1.66 -5.08 4.26
CA LYS A 127 -2.60 -5.43 3.19
C LYS A 127 -2.44 -6.88 2.75
N SER A 128 -1.19 -7.34 2.62
CA SER A 128 -0.86 -8.71 2.23
C SER A 128 -1.26 -9.70 3.33
N GLU A 129 -0.93 -9.41 4.58
CA GLU A 129 -1.34 -10.20 5.75
C GLU A 129 -2.87 -10.30 5.85
N LYS A 130 -3.57 -9.18 5.67
CA LYS A 130 -5.04 -9.17 5.66
C LYS A 130 -5.60 -10.08 4.55
N HIS A 131 -5.04 -9.99 3.34
CA HIS A 131 -5.48 -10.83 2.22
C HIS A 131 -5.25 -12.31 2.51
N GLU A 132 -4.11 -12.67 3.10
CA GLU A 132 -3.79 -14.04 3.48
C GLU A 132 -4.77 -14.61 4.51
N ILE A 133 -5.10 -13.83 5.54
CA ILE A 133 -6.10 -14.19 6.55
C ILE A 133 -7.48 -14.40 5.88
N GLU A 134 -7.92 -13.46 5.04
CA GLU A 134 -9.18 -13.58 4.30
C GLU A 134 -9.21 -14.84 3.44
N MET A 135 -8.12 -15.15 2.74
CA MET A 135 -7.99 -16.38 1.96
C MET A 135 -8.10 -17.63 2.82
N HIS A 136 -7.43 -17.65 3.97
CA HIS A 136 -7.53 -18.77 4.91
C HIS A 136 -8.97 -19.00 5.39
N ILE A 137 -9.65 -17.92 5.78
CA ILE A 137 -11.05 -17.97 6.23
C ILE A 137 -11.96 -18.53 5.12
N LEU A 138 -11.78 -18.06 3.88
CA LEU A 138 -12.57 -18.53 2.74
C LEU A 138 -12.33 -20.01 2.43
N LYS A 139 -11.07 -20.48 2.51
CA LYS A 139 -10.75 -21.90 2.34
C LYS A 139 -11.41 -22.77 3.41
N GLU A 140 -11.43 -22.31 4.65
CA GLU A 140 -12.07 -23.04 5.74
C GLU A 140 -13.59 -23.12 5.56
N ARG A 141 -14.21 -21.97 5.26
CA ARG A 141 -15.65 -21.88 4.94
C ARG A 141 -16.02 -22.84 3.79
N LEU A 142 -15.17 -22.94 2.78
CA LEU A 142 -15.39 -23.84 1.64
C LEU A 142 -15.30 -25.31 2.06
N ARG A 143 -14.35 -25.69 2.93
CA ARG A 143 -14.26 -27.04 3.50
C ARG A 143 -15.51 -27.38 4.31
N GLU A 144 -15.91 -26.49 5.21
CA GLU A 144 -17.11 -26.68 6.03
C GLU A 144 -18.36 -26.83 5.18
N ALA A 145 -18.51 -26.02 4.13
CA ALA A 145 -19.63 -26.11 3.20
C ALA A 145 -19.66 -27.45 2.46
N LYS A 146 -18.50 -27.95 2.03
CA LYS A 146 -18.39 -29.29 1.40
C LYS A 146 -18.77 -30.40 2.37
N ALA A 147 -18.20 -30.41 3.57
CA ALA A 147 -18.54 -31.43 4.58
C ALA A 147 -20.03 -31.41 4.94
N LYS A 148 -20.65 -30.22 5.02
CA LYS A 148 -22.11 -30.09 5.24
C LYS A 148 -22.93 -30.62 4.05
N ALA A 149 -22.48 -30.40 2.82
CA ALA A 149 -23.14 -30.92 1.63
C ALA A 149 -23.07 -32.46 1.58
N ASP A 150 -21.88 -33.03 1.83
CA ASP A 150 -21.68 -34.49 1.88
C ASP A 150 -22.55 -35.14 2.97
N LEU A 151 -22.64 -34.50 4.15
CA LEU A 151 -23.52 -34.95 5.23
C LEU A 151 -25.00 -34.88 4.84
N ALA A 152 -25.42 -33.81 4.16
CA ALA A 152 -26.80 -33.67 3.71
C ALA A 152 -27.17 -34.75 2.67
N GLU A 153 -26.25 -35.10 1.78
CA GLU A 153 -26.42 -36.18 0.81
C GLU A 153 -26.57 -37.55 1.51
N LEU A 154 -25.73 -37.83 2.51
CA LEU A 154 -25.85 -39.04 3.32
C LEU A 154 -27.20 -39.13 4.04
N ILE A 155 -27.66 -38.03 4.67
CA ILE A 155 -28.95 -37.97 5.36
C ILE A 155 -30.10 -38.20 4.37
N TYR A 156 -30.05 -37.57 3.20
CA TYR A 156 -31.06 -37.73 2.16
C TYR A 156 -31.17 -39.20 1.70
N ASN A 157 -30.03 -39.83 1.41
CA ASN A 157 -29.99 -41.23 1.00
C ASN A 157 -30.47 -42.18 2.12
N GLN A 158 -30.14 -41.89 3.37
CA GLN A 158 -30.62 -42.67 4.51
C GLN A 158 -32.15 -42.59 4.65
N GLN A 159 -32.72 -41.38 4.55
CA GLN A 159 -34.17 -41.18 4.61
C GLN A 159 -34.90 -41.87 3.44
N PHE A 160 -34.35 -41.77 2.23
CA PHE A 160 -34.89 -42.44 1.05
C PHE A 160 -34.89 -43.97 1.20
N ASN A 161 -33.81 -44.54 1.71
CA ASN A 161 -33.70 -45.99 1.95
C ASN A 161 -34.62 -46.46 3.10
N THR A 162 -34.81 -45.66 4.15
CA THR A 162 -35.77 -46.01 5.21
C THR A 162 -37.23 -45.97 4.73
N GLY A 163 -37.58 -45.00 3.87
CA GLY A 163 -38.93 -44.87 3.32
C GLY A 163 -39.30 -46.00 2.35
N THR A 164 -38.33 -46.48 1.57
CA THR A 164 -38.51 -47.64 0.67
C THR A 164 -38.68 -48.94 1.45
N VAL A 165 -37.87 -49.18 2.48
CA VAL A 165 -38.00 -50.36 3.36
C VAL A 165 -39.35 -50.38 4.10
N THR A 166 -39.86 -49.25 4.58
CA THR A 166 -41.19 -49.19 5.20
C THR A 166 -42.32 -49.50 4.21
N ALA A 167 -42.22 -49.01 2.97
CA ALA A 167 -43.23 -49.26 1.95
C ALA A 167 -43.25 -50.74 1.49
N GLU A 168 -42.10 -51.42 1.44
CA GLU A 168 -41.99 -52.85 1.11
C GLU A 168 -42.53 -53.76 2.22
N ILE A 169 -42.32 -53.39 3.49
CA ILE A 169 -42.87 -54.11 4.65
C ILE A 169 -44.41 -53.98 4.68
N GLU A 170 -44.95 -52.80 4.38
CA GLU A 170 -46.39 -52.61 4.28
C GLU A 170 -46.99 -53.45 3.14
N GLN A 171 -46.39 -53.46 1.95
CA GLN A 171 -46.89 -54.28 0.84
C GLN A 171 -46.81 -55.80 1.09
N SER A 172 -45.87 -56.26 1.92
CA SER A 172 -45.75 -57.67 2.30
C SER A 172 -46.73 -58.10 3.38
N ASN A 173 -47.22 -57.17 4.22
CA ASN A 173 -48.23 -57.46 5.25
C ASN A 173 -49.69 -57.48 4.70
N TYR A 174 -49.90 -57.04 3.46
CA TYR A 174 -51.21 -57.05 2.79
C TYR A 174 -51.35 -58.14 1.70
N LYS A 175 -50.41 -59.09 1.62
CA LYS A 175 -50.50 -60.31 0.80
C LYS A 175 -50.64 -61.54 1.68
#